data_AF-A0A0C2D5R9-F1
#
_entry.id   AF-A0A0C2D5R9-F1
#
_cell.length_a   1.000
_cell.length_b   1.000
_cell.length_c   1.000
_cell.angle_alpha   90.00
_cell.angle_beta   90.00
_cell.angle_gamma   90.00
#
_symmetry.space_group_name_H-M   'P 1'
#
loop_
_entity.id
_entity.type
_entity.pdbx_description
1 polymer ?
#
loop_
_entity_poly.entity_id
_entity_poly.type
_entity_poly.pdbx_seq_one_letter_code
_entity_poly.pdbx_strand_id
1 'polypeptide(L)' 'MGVHGVTLYLPGSTKFKVPTHEGIVRHYRDIDIDHWSEWSLPMLRAIGDFENTTYPEFLGTRLFESVRKRLDYVYLK' A
#
# COMPACT_ATOMS: atom_id res chain seq x y z
N MET A 1 10.52 -5.93 -4.81
CA MET A 1 9.45 -6.72 -4.14
C MET A 1 9.85 -7.34 -2.79
N GLY A 2 11.04 -7.08 -2.23
CA GLY A 2 11.50 -7.74 -0.99
C GLY A 2 10.86 -7.28 0.32
N VAL A 3 10.16 -6.15 0.36
CA VAL A 3 9.66 -5.54 1.62
C VAL A 3 8.22 -5.97 1.98
N HIS A 4 7.54 -6.72 1.11
CA HIS A 4 6.15 -7.18 1.32
C HIS A 4 6.00 -8.69 1.50
N GLY A 5 7.12 -9.41 1.60
CA GLY A 5 7.10 -10.80 2.03
C GLY A 5 6.82 -10.86 3.52
N VAL A 6 5.56 -11.08 3.92
CA VAL A 6 5.25 -11.35 5.32
C VAL A 6 5.95 -12.65 5.73
N THR A 7 6.98 -12.53 6.55
CA THR A 7 7.79 -13.67 7.04
C THR A 7 7.28 -14.22 8.36
N LEU A 8 6.43 -13.48 9.08
CA LEU A 8 5.87 -13.88 10.38
C LEU A 8 4.36 -13.66 10.39
N TYR A 9 3.62 -14.68 10.82
CA TYR A 9 2.18 -14.63 11.06
C TYR A 9 1.93 -14.82 12.56
N LEU A 10 1.07 -13.97 13.15
CA LEU A 10 0.69 -14.12 14.55
C LEU A 10 -0.21 -15.36 14.73
N PRO A 11 -0.15 -16.07 15.87
CA PRO A 11 -1.04 -17.20 16.14
C PRO A 11 -2.51 -16.83 15.92
N GLY A 12 -3.25 -17.65 15.16
CA GLY A 12 -4.66 -17.42 14.84
C GLY A 12 -4.93 -16.56 13.60
N SER A 13 -3.89 -16.05 12.90
CA SER A 13 -4.06 -15.33 11.64
C SER A 13 -4.12 -16.28 10.43
N THR A 14 -4.93 -15.93 9.42
CA THR A 14 -5.06 -16.67 8.15
C THR A 14 -4.71 -15.75 6.99
N LYS A 15 -4.02 -16.28 5.96
CA LYS A 15 -3.77 -15.55 4.72
C LYS A 15 -5.05 -15.56 3.87
N PHE A 16 -5.49 -14.39 3.46
CA PHE A 16 -6.55 -14.24 2.47
C PHE A 16 -6.03 -13.41 1.29
N LYS A 17 -6.23 -13.91 0.08
CA LYS A 17 -5.92 -13.18 -1.15
C LYS A 17 -7.17 -12.45 -1.58
N VAL A 18 -7.14 -11.12 -1.51
CA VAL A 18 -8.25 -10.28 -1.97
C VAL A 18 -8.39 -10.39 -3.49
N PRO A 19 -9.58 -10.64 -4.05
CA PRO A 19 -9.81 -10.58 -5.49
C PRO A 19 -9.40 -9.23 -6.07
N THR A 20 -8.82 -9.22 -7.27
CA THR A 20 -8.27 -8.00 -7.88
C THR A 20 -9.32 -6.92 -8.16
N HIS A 21 -10.59 -7.30 -8.28
CA HIS A 21 -11.72 -6.37 -8.45
C HIS A 21 -12.26 -5.80 -7.12
N GLU A 22 -11.86 -6.38 -5.99
CA GLU A 22 -12.26 -5.92 -4.64
C GLU A 22 -11.13 -5.15 -3.94
N GLY A 23 -9.88 -5.35 -4.37
CA GLY A 23 -8.69 -4.77 -3.75
C GLY A 23 -7.95 -3.82 -4.67
N ILE A 24 -7.80 -2.55 -4.25
CA ILE A 24 -6.91 -1.60 -4.91
C ILE A 24 -5.56 -1.64 -4.20
N VAL A 25 -4.51 -2.06 -4.90
CA VAL A 25 -3.14 -1.96 -4.40
C VAL A 25 -2.63 -0.55 -4.67
N ARG A 26 -2.57 0.30 -3.64
CA ARG A 26 -1.94 1.62 -3.71
C ARG A 26 -0.57 1.55 -3.06
N HIS A 27 0.49 1.61 -3.88
CA HIS A 27 1.87 1.59 -3.39
C HIS A 27 2.57 2.86 -3.87
N TYR A 28 3.06 3.67 -2.93
CA TYR A 28 3.97 4.77 -3.24
C TYR A 28 5.40 4.24 -3.15
N ARG A 29 6.11 4.25 -4.27
CA ARG A 29 7.50 3.83 -4.34
C ARG A 29 8.23 4.70 -5.35
N ASP A 30 9.43 5.12 -4.98
CA ASP A 30 10.38 5.68 -5.92
C ASP A 30 10.72 4.62 -6.98
N ILE A 31 10.44 4.92 -8.25
CA ILE A 31 10.60 3.97 -9.35
C ILE A 31 12.06 3.75 -9.73
N ASP A 32 12.95 4.66 -9.33
CA ASP A 32 14.37 4.64 -9.68
C ASP A 32 15.21 3.92 -8.62
N ILE A 33 14.64 3.64 -7.44
CA ILE A 33 15.35 2.93 -6.37
C ILE A 33 15.56 1.45 -6.69
N ASP A 34 16.78 0.96 -6.48
CA ASP A 34 17.17 -0.46 -6.59
C ASP A 34 16.76 -1.13 -7.92
N HIS A 35 16.78 -0.39 -9.04
CA HIS A 35 16.32 -0.87 -10.35
C HIS A 35 14.88 -1.42 -10.34
N TRP A 36 14.05 -1.03 -9.37
CA TRP A 36 12.74 -1.66 -9.14
C TRP A 36 11.85 -1.65 -10.38
N SER A 37 11.88 -0.54 -11.12
CA SER A 37 11.10 -0.34 -12.35
C SER A 37 11.41 -1.40 -13.41
N GLU A 38 12.68 -1.73 -13.63
CA GLU A 38 13.12 -2.75 -14.59
C GLU A 38 12.55 -4.14 -14.26
N TRP A 39 12.59 -4.52 -12.99
CA TRP A 39 12.15 -5.85 -12.54
C TRP A 39 10.63 -5.96 -12.38
N SER A 40 9.96 -4.88 -11.95
CA SER A 40 8.58 -4.95 -11.46
C SER A 40 7.55 -4.40 -12.44
N LEU A 41 7.88 -3.37 -13.24
CA LEU A 41 6.93 -2.80 -14.19
C LEU A 41 6.42 -3.82 -15.22
N PRO A 42 7.22 -4.73 -15.80
CA PRO A 42 6.71 -5.72 -16.76
C PRO A 42 5.63 -6.62 -16.14
N MET A 43 5.83 -7.06 -14.90
CA MET A 43 4.87 -7.89 -14.17
C MET A 43 3.59 -7.09 -13.87
N LEU A 44 3.72 -5.86 -13.39
CA LEU A 44 2.56 -5.04 -13.01
C LEU A 44 1.71 -4.66 -14.23
N ARG A 45 2.32 -4.34 -15.37
CA ARG A 45 1.61 -4.10 -16.64
C ARG A 45 0.81 -5.31 -17.12
N ALA A 46 1.24 -6.53 -16.78
CA ALA A 46 0.48 -7.75 -17.11
C ALA A 46 -0.77 -7.94 -16.23
N ILE A 47 -0.88 -7.22 -15.09
CA ILE A 47 -2.01 -7.32 -14.16
C ILE A 47 -3.10 -6.29 -14.50
N GLY A 48 -2.72 -5.14 -15.05
CA GLY A 48 -3.66 -4.11 -15.49
C GLY A 48 -2.95 -2.80 -15.84
N ASP A 49 -3.71 -1.85 -16.38
CA ASP A 49 -3.20 -0.53 -16.73
C ASP A 49 -2.96 0.32 -15.48
N PHE A 50 -1.94 1.17 -15.55
CA PHE A 50 -1.72 2.20 -14.54
C PHE A 50 -2.68 3.35 -14.76
N GLU A 51 -3.38 3.75 -13.72
CA GLU A 51 -4.21 4.94 -13.71
C GLU A 51 -3.78 5.90 -12.61
N ASN A 52 -3.85 7.20 -12.91
CA ASN A 52 -3.82 8.21 -11.87
C ASN A 52 -5.15 8.17 -11.13
N THR A 53 -5.10 7.75 -9.88
CA THR A 53 -6.27 7.69 -9.00
C THR A 53 -6.10 8.68 -7.86
N THR A 54 -7.19 9.34 -7.45
CA THR A 54 -7.23 10.17 -6.25
C THR A 54 -7.97 9.45 -5.14
N TYR A 55 -7.81 9.92 -3.90
CA TYR A 55 -8.64 9.47 -2.80
C TYR A 55 -9.93 10.29 -2.79
N PRO A 56 -11.11 9.71 -2.54
CA PRO A 56 -12.30 10.52 -2.27
C PRO A 56 -12.00 11.51 -1.15
N GLU A 57 -12.28 12.79 -1.39
CA GLU A 57 -11.87 13.90 -0.49
C GLU A 57 -12.30 13.65 0.96
N PHE A 58 -13.54 13.18 1.15
CA PHE A 58 -14.10 12.88 2.47
C PHE A 58 -13.32 11.80 3.23
N LEU A 59 -12.70 10.84 2.54
CA LEU A 59 -11.86 9.84 3.19
C LEU A 59 -10.43 10.34 3.41
N GLY A 60 -9.91 11.18 2.50
CA GLY A 60 -8.58 11.78 2.62
C GLY A 60 -8.44 12.57 3.92
N THR A 61 -9.41 13.44 4.22
CA THR A 61 -9.44 14.22 5.47
C THR A 61 -9.51 13.31 6.69
N ARG A 62 -10.40 12.31 6.69
CA ARG A 62 -10.56 11.37 7.82
C ARG A 62 -9.31 10.56 8.09
N LEU A 63 -8.66 10.06 7.03
CA LEU A 63 -7.41 9.31 7.14
C LEU A 63 -6.31 10.20 7.73
N PHE A 64 -6.12 11.39 7.17
CA PHE A 64 -5.12 12.35 7.64
C PHE A 64 -5.30 12.67 9.12
N GLU A 65 -6.52 13.05 9.53
CA GLU A 65 -6.81 13.38 10.94
C GLU A 65 -6.57 12.19 11.87
N SER A 66 -6.93 10.98 11.45
CA SER A 66 -6.75 9.77 12.27
C SER A 66 -5.28 9.44 12.46
N VAL A 67 -4.48 9.53 11.39
CA VAL A 67 -3.03 9.33 11.46
C VAL A 67 -2.39 10.40 12.32
N ARG A 68 -2.72 11.68 12.09
CA ARG A 68 -2.20 12.80 12.89
C ARG A 68 -2.49 12.61 14.37
N LYS A 69 -3.75 12.35 14.75
CA LYS A 69 -4.14 12.10 16.15
C LYS A 69 -3.34 10.96 16.77
N ARG A 70 -3.08 9.89 16.01
CA ARG A 70 -2.27 8.77 16.50
C ARG A 70 -0.82 9.16 16.71
N LEU A 71 -0.23 9.90 15.79
CA LEU A 71 1.16 10.38 15.89
C LEU A 71 1.31 11.35 17.07
N ASP A 72 0.41 12.31 17.21
CA ASP A 72 0.41 13.26 18.33
C ASP A 72 0.34 12.52 19.67
N TYR A 73 -0.53 11.51 19.80
CA TYR A 73 -0.62 10.68 21.00
C TYR A 73 0.67 9.91 21.33
N VAL A 74 1.40 9.45 20.31
CA VAL A 74 2.62 8.65 20.50
C VAL A 74 3.84 9.53 20.77
N TYR A 75 3.95 10.66 20.06
CA TYR A 75 5.19 11.44 19.99
C TYR A 75 5.13 12.81 20.68
N LEU A 76 3.94 13.37 20.90
CA LEU A 76 3.76 14.73 21.43
C LEU A 76 3.04 14.75 22.78
N LYS A 77 3.11 13.64 23.55
CA LYS A 77 2.74 13.66 24.97
C LYS A 77 3.60 14.65 25.75
#